data_AF-A0A260Z1T6-F1
#
_entry.id   AF-A0A260Z1T6-F1
#
_cell.length_a   1.000
_cell.length_b   1.000
_cell.length_c   1.000
_cell.angle_alpha   90.00
_cell.angle_beta   90.00
_cell.angle_gamma   90.00
#
_symmetry.space_group_name_H-M   'P 1'
#
loop_
_entity.id
_entity.type
_entity.pdbx_description
1 polymer ?
#
loop_
_entity_poly.entity_id
_entity_poly.type
_entity_poly.pdbx_seq_one_letter_code
_entity_poly.pdbx_strand_id
1 'polypeptide(L)'
;MLKNPKLRLKKLTVSRDAKWKIIEEKLRKSPTKLHVNHLIVRNRNGTIDLSLLAPESLEEVSLFINDKFVKKFNEILQSEHYKQLKMLTISPSLSPSEFPLLAPESLEEVSLRINDKSVKKMNEILQSEHFKQLKMLTISTDLKTH
;
A
#
# COMPACT_ATOMS: atom_id res chain seq x y z
N MET A 1 -0.83 13.42 21.53
CA MET A 1 -1.70 12.60 20.65
C MET A 1 -1.60 11.11 20.91
N LEU A 2 -0.42 10.46 20.89
CA LEU A 2 -0.29 8.99 21.07
C LEU A 2 -0.65 8.42 22.46
N LYS A 3 -1.02 9.26 23.44
CA LYS A 3 -1.38 8.81 24.79
C LYS A 3 -2.83 8.31 24.90
N ASN A 4 -3.65 8.49 23.87
CA ASN A 4 -5.03 8.02 23.88
C ASN A 4 -5.10 6.62 23.22
N PRO A 5 -5.28 5.54 24.00
CA PRO A 5 -5.36 4.18 23.47
C PRO A 5 -6.63 3.94 22.63
N LYS A 6 -7.63 4.84 22.70
CA LYS A 6 -8.85 4.79 21.89
C LYS A 6 -8.73 5.63 20.60
N LEU A 7 -7.55 6.17 20.29
CA LEU A 7 -7.35 6.94 19.08
C LEU A 7 -7.51 6.03 17.86
N ARG A 8 -8.54 6.31 17.06
CA ARG A 8 -8.81 5.65 15.79
C ARG A 8 -8.71 6.69 14.68
N LEU A 9 -7.79 6.48 13.76
CA LEU A 9 -7.57 7.38 12.65
C LEU A 9 -8.32 6.85 11.43
N LYS A 10 -9.24 7.65 10.88
CA LYS A 10 -9.83 7.33 9.58
C LYS A 10 -8.76 7.27 8.49
N LYS A 11 -7.76 8.15 8.57
CA LYS A 11 -6.68 8.26 7.59
C LYS A 11 -5.38 8.68 8.23
N LEU A 12 -4.28 8.01 7.86
CA LEU A 12 -2.93 8.36 8.24
C LEU A 12 -2.07 8.50 6.99
N THR A 13 -1.49 9.68 6.79
CA THR A 13 -0.51 9.91 5.72
C THR A 13 0.88 10.03 6.34
N VAL A 14 1.78 9.17 5.91
CA VAL A 14 3.14 9.11 6.43
C VAL A 14 4.14 9.48 5.34
N SER A 15 5.01 10.40 5.72
CA SER A 15 6.28 10.68 5.04
C SER A 15 7.38 10.34 6.03
N ARG A 16 8.47 9.68 5.61
CA ARG A 16 9.54 9.22 6.52
C ARG A 16 10.47 10.37 6.94
N ASP A 17 9.87 11.48 7.34
CA ASP A 17 10.55 12.67 7.82
C ASP A 17 10.94 12.54 9.30
N ALA A 18 11.61 13.56 9.83
CA ALA A 18 12.01 13.57 11.24
C ALA A 18 10.82 13.47 12.21
N LYS A 19 9.64 13.97 11.81
CA LYS A 19 8.43 13.92 12.65
C LYS A 19 7.92 12.48 12.76
N TRP A 20 7.89 11.75 11.64
CA TRP A 20 7.49 10.34 11.66
C TRP A 20 8.46 9.49 12.49
N LYS A 21 9.78 9.71 12.39
CA LYS A 21 10.75 8.96 13.20
C LYS A 21 10.48 9.08 14.71
N ILE A 22 10.14 10.28 15.18
CA ILE A 22 9.80 10.51 16.60
C ILE A 22 8.50 9.78 16.98
N ILE A 23 7.52 9.72 16.09
CA ILE A 23 6.26 8.99 16.29
C ILE A 23 6.52 7.49 16.32
N GLU A 24 7.29 6.98 15.36
CA GLU A 24 7.70 5.58 15.24
C GLU A 24 8.42 5.08 16.50
N GLU A 25 9.41 5.82 16.99
CA GLU A 25 10.12 5.47 18.23
C GLU A 25 9.19 5.41 19.45
N LYS A 26 8.21 6.31 19.54
CA LYS A 26 7.22 6.30 20.63
C LYS A 26 6.29 5.11 20.53
N LEU A 27 5.86 4.76 19.32
CA LEU A 27 5.02 3.58 19.08
C LEU A 27 5.77 2.29 19.41
N ARG A 28 7.05 2.17 19.04
CA ARG A 28 7.87 0.98 19.37
C ARG A 28 8.07 0.77 20.86
N LYS A 29 8.08 1.86 21.65
CA LYS A 29 8.17 1.80 23.12
C LYS A 29 6.82 1.63 23.80
N SER A 30 5.73 1.61 23.04
CA SER A 30 4.36 1.49 23.53
C SER A 30 3.79 0.12 23.18
N PRO A 31 3.00 -0.51 24.05
CA PRO A 31 2.21 -1.68 23.67
C PRO A 31 1.03 -1.31 22.75
N THR A 32 0.75 -0.02 22.56
CA THR A 32 -0.41 0.45 21.79
C THR A 32 -0.14 0.39 20.29
N LYS A 33 -1.00 -0.36 19.58
CA LYS A 33 -1.08 -0.33 18.12
C LYS A 33 -2.00 0.79 17.66
N LEU A 34 -1.68 1.43 16.55
CA LEU A 34 -2.54 2.44 15.95
C LEU A 34 -3.67 1.77 15.17
N HIS A 35 -4.91 2.17 15.47
CA HIS A 35 -6.05 1.81 14.64
C HIS A 35 -6.16 2.81 13.49
N VAL A 36 -5.97 2.34 12.26
CA VAL A 36 -5.95 3.17 11.05
C VAL A 36 -6.73 2.48 9.95
N ASN A 37 -7.79 3.12 9.43
CA ASN A 37 -8.56 2.59 8.31
C ASN A 37 -7.82 2.74 6.98
N HIS A 38 -7.35 3.96 6.67
CA HIS A 38 -6.63 4.26 5.42
C HIS A 38 -5.20 4.71 5.69
N LEU A 39 -4.22 3.91 5.24
CA LEU A 39 -2.80 4.27 5.30
C LEU A 39 -2.29 4.77 3.94
N ILE A 40 -1.69 5.96 3.90
CA ILE A 40 -0.99 6.46 2.73
C ILE A 40 0.51 6.61 3.04
N VAL A 41 1.35 5.89 2.30
CA VAL A 41 2.81 5.92 2.45
C VAL A 41 3.43 6.69 1.28
N ARG A 42 3.77 7.96 1.49
CA ARG A 42 4.28 8.85 0.41
C ARG A 42 5.75 8.63 0.05
N ASN A 43 6.46 7.77 0.78
CA ASN A 43 7.90 7.61 0.58
C ASN A 43 8.20 6.56 -0.48
N ARG A 44 8.80 6.98 -1.60
CA ARG A 44 9.21 6.10 -2.70
C ARG A 44 10.24 5.03 -2.31
N ASN A 45 10.98 5.25 -1.22
CA ASN A 45 12.15 4.44 -0.86
C ASN A 45 12.04 3.72 0.50
N GLY A 46 10.89 3.79 1.19
CA GLY A 46 10.80 3.32 2.59
C GLY A 46 9.51 2.58 2.90
N THR A 47 9.64 1.43 3.56
CA THR A 47 8.51 0.70 4.13
C THR A 47 8.12 1.38 5.44
N ILE A 48 6.83 1.32 5.78
CA ILE A 48 6.40 1.52 7.15
C ILE A 48 6.37 0.15 7.81
N ASP A 49 6.80 0.09 9.06
CA ASP A 49 6.60 -1.08 9.89
C ASP A 49 5.11 -1.17 10.26
N LEU A 50 4.39 -2.06 9.58
CA LEU A 50 2.96 -2.25 9.78
C LEU A 50 2.64 -2.91 11.12
N SER A 51 3.62 -3.53 11.79
CA SER A 51 3.43 -4.09 13.13
C SER A 51 2.99 -3.04 14.16
N LEU A 52 3.25 -1.76 13.88
CA LEU A 52 2.81 -0.61 14.66
C LEU A 52 1.31 -0.32 14.51
N LEU A 53 0.64 -0.95 13.55
CA LEU A 53 -0.78 -0.81 13.26
C LEU A 53 -1.54 -2.04 13.76
N ALA A 54 -2.81 -1.83 14.12
CA ALA A 54 -3.74 -2.88 14.46
C ALA A 54 -4.26 -3.53 13.15
N PRO A 55 -3.93 -4.82 12.88
CA PRO A 55 -4.31 -5.49 11.62
C PRO A 55 -5.80 -5.37 11.31
N GLU A 56 -6.64 -5.49 12.34
CA GLU A 56 -8.09 -5.53 12.23
C GLU A 56 -8.75 -4.20 11.83
N SER A 57 -7.96 -3.13 11.82
CA SER A 57 -8.45 -1.80 11.46
C SER A 57 -8.08 -1.37 10.04
N LEU A 58 -7.14 -2.06 9.39
CA LEU A 58 -6.54 -1.61 8.14
C LEU A 58 -7.35 -2.09 6.93
N GLU A 59 -8.17 -1.21 6.37
CA GLU A 59 -9.06 -1.53 5.24
C GLU A 59 -8.47 -1.10 3.90
N GLU A 60 -7.73 0.01 3.88
CA GLU A 60 -7.19 0.61 2.66
C GLU A 60 -5.72 0.99 2.83
N VAL A 61 -4.90 0.68 1.81
CA VAL A 61 -3.50 1.09 1.77
C VAL A 61 -3.16 1.70 0.43
N SER A 62 -2.49 2.84 0.45
CA SER A 62 -1.92 3.50 -0.73
C SER A 62 -0.40 3.59 -0.62
N LEU A 63 0.31 2.90 -1.52
CA LEU A 63 1.78 2.85 -1.55
C LEU A 63 2.34 3.52 -2.81
N PHE A 64 3.43 4.26 -2.63
CA PHE A 64 4.27 4.73 -3.73
C PHE A 64 5.50 3.83 -3.80
N ILE A 65 5.55 2.96 -4.81
CA ILE A 65 6.53 1.86 -4.90
C ILE A 65 7.55 2.15 -6.01
N ASN A 66 8.82 1.83 -5.74
CA ASN A 66 9.88 1.80 -6.75
C ASN A 66 10.46 0.38 -6.90
N ASP A 67 11.39 0.21 -7.84
CA ASP A 67 11.98 -1.07 -8.25
C ASP A 67 12.63 -1.84 -7.08
N LYS A 68 13.21 -1.12 -6.12
CA LYS A 68 13.84 -1.71 -4.93
C LYS A 68 12.81 -2.25 -3.92
N PHE A 69 11.54 -1.93 -4.09
CA PHE A 69 10.49 -2.19 -3.12
C PHE A 69 9.62 -3.40 -3.49
N VAL A 70 9.68 -3.87 -4.73
CA VAL A 70 8.94 -5.07 -5.21
C VAL A 70 9.16 -6.28 -4.31
N LYS A 71 10.41 -6.60 -3.96
CA LYS A 71 10.72 -7.76 -3.12
C LYS A 71 10.11 -7.65 -1.72
N LYS A 72 10.19 -6.47 -1.09
CA LYS A 72 9.61 -6.20 0.24
C LYS A 72 8.09 -6.14 0.21
N PHE A 73 7.52 -5.77 -0.93
CA PHE A 73 6.09 -5.69 -1.10
C PHE A 73 5.43 -7.07 -1.04
N ASN A 74 6.09 -8.12 -1.53
CA ASN A 74 5.63 -9.50 -1.30
C ASN A 74 5.57 -9.88 0.17
N GLU A 75 6.60 -9.55 0.95
CA GLU A 75 6.61 -9.81 2.40
C GLU A 75 5.47 -9.09 3.10
N ILE A 76 5.14 -7.88 2.65
CA ILE A 76 4.03 -7.08 3.17
C ILE A 76 2.67 -7.70 2.81
N LEU A 77 2.47 -8.14 1.57
CA LEU A 77 1.23 -8.79 1.12
C LEU A 77 0.92 -10.08 1.89
N GLN A 78 1.95 -10.79 2.34
CA GLN A 78 1.82 -12.02 3.14
C GLN A 78 1.60 -11.74 4.65
N SER A 79 1.64 -10.49 5.09
CA SER A 79 1.43 -10.13 6.50
C SER A 79 -0.05 -10.22 6.91
N GLU A 80 -0.31 -10.47 8.20
CA GLU A 80 -1.70 -10.52 8.71
C GLU A 80 -2.46 -9.21 8.49
N HIS A 81 -1.76 -8.08 8.46
CA HIS A 81 -2.33 -6.76 8.18
C HIS A 81 -2.94 -6.64 6.79
N TYR A 82 -2.59 -7.52 5.85
CA TYR A 82 -3.09 -7.51 4.48
C TYR A 82 -4.21 -8.53 4.25
N LYS A 83 -4.43 -9.48 5.17
CA LYS A 83 -5.52 -10.48 5.09
C LYS A 83 -6.92 -9.90 5.22
N GLN A 84 -7.05 -8.65 5.67
CA GLN A 84 -8.33 -7.95 5.81
C GLN A 84 -8.41 -6.71 4.91
N LEU A 85 -7.40 -6.51 4.08
CA LEU A 85 -7.32 -5.36 3.20
C LEU A 85 -8.38 -5.49 2.11
N LYS A 86 -9.22 -4.46 1.99
CA LYS A 86 -10.25 -4.37 0.96
C LYS A 86 -9.71 -3.67 -0.29
N MET A 87 -8.90 -2.63 -0.10
CA MET A 87 -8.37 -1.83 -1.20
C MET A 87 -6.86 -1.63 -1.11
N LEU A 88 -6.20 -1.85 -2.24
CA LEU A 88 -4.78 -1.56 -2.41
C LEU A 88 -4.55 -0.62 -3.59
N THR A 89 -4.10 0.59 -3.30
CA THR A 89 -3.67 1.57 -4.31
C THR A 89 -2.16 1.57 -4.41
N ILE A 90 -1.63 1.43 -5.61
CA ILE A 90 -0.19 1.45 -5.84
C ILE A 90 0.11 2.38 -6.97
N SER A 91 1.05 3.29 -6.70
CA SER A 91 1.63 4.17 -7.71
C SER A 91 3.07 3.72 -7.99
N PRO A 92 3.26 2.69 -8.82
CA PRO A 92 4.60 2.24 -9.19
C PRO A 92 5.28 3.23 -10.15
N SER A 93 6.60 3.40 -10.01
CA SER A 93 7.44 3.85 -11.14
C SER A 93 7.75 2.73 -12.14
N LEU A 94 7.26 1.52 -11.85
CA LEU A 94 7.66 0.24 -12.45
C LEU A 94 6.82 -0.20 -13.65
N SER A 95 7.39 -1.19 -14.35
CA SER A 95 6.68 -2.03 -15.30
C SER A 95 5.64 -2.90 -14.57
N PRO A 96 4.42 -3.03 -15.08
CA PRO A 96 3.37 -3.85 -14.47
C PRO A 96 3.73 -5.34 -14.35
N SER A 97 4.55 -5.85 -15.26
CA SER A 97 5.09 -7.22 -15.25
C SER A 97 5.99 -7.55 -14.05
N GLU A 98 6.49 -6.53 -13.35
CA GLU A 98 7.35 -6.66 -12.16
C GLU A 98 6.55 -6.50 -10.86
N PHE A 99 5.25 -6.24 -10.98
CA PHE A 99 4.36 -6.21 -9.85
C PHE A 99 4.24 -7.63 -9.30
N PRO A 100 4.42 -7.88 -8.00
CA PRO A 100 4.38 -9.23 -7.52
C PRO A 100 2.96 -9.56 -7.06
N LEU A 101 2.43 -10.63 -7.66
CA LEU A 101 1.00 -10.84 -7.91
C LEU A 101 0.29 -11.73 -6.88
N LEU A 102 0.83 -11.88 -5.67
CA LEU A 102 0.17 -12.64 -4.60
C LEU A 102 -0.82 -11.74 -3.86
N ALA A 103 -1.93 -11.40 -4.51
CA ALA A 103 -3.03 -10.69 -3.87
C ALA A 103 -3.65 -11.55 -2.75
N PRO A 104 -3.89 -10.99 -1.55
CA PRO A 104 -4.67 -11.67 -0.51
C PRO A 104 -6.06 -12.06 -1.05
N GLU A 105 -6.61 -13.18 -0.60
CA GLU A 105 -7.98 -13.60 -0.97
C GLU A 105 -9.05 -12.56 -0.61
N SER A 106 -8.78 -11.72 0.40
CA SER A 106 -9.66 -10.64 0.84
C SER A 106 -9.62 -9.39 -0.03
N LEU A 107 -8.66 -9.29 -0.96
CA LEU A 107 -8.44 -8.07 -1.71
C LEU A 107 -9.52 -7.94 -2.78
N GLU A 108 -10.41 -6.97 -2.58
CA GLU A 108 -11.55 -6.77 -3.48
C GLU A 108 -11.21 -5.80 -4.61
N GLU A 109 -10.40 -4.78 -4.32
CA GLU A 109 -10.13 -3.68 -5.23
C GLU A 109 -8.64 -3.33 -5.31
N VAL A 110 -8.14 -3.19 -6.54
CA VAL A 110 -6.79 -2.70 -6.81
C VAL A 110 -6.84 -1.47 -7.71
N SER A 111 -6.11 -0.44 -7.31
CA SER A 111 -5.87 0.73 -8.14
C SER A 111 -4.39 0.83 -8.49
N LEU A 112 -4.07 0.77 -9.78
CA LEU A 112 -2.73 0.93 -10.31
C LEU A 112 -2.63 2.29 -11.00
N ARG A 113 -1.65 3.09 -10.60
CA ARG A 113 -1.30 4.34 -11.30
C ARG A 113 -0.03 4.16 -12.10
N ILE A 114 -0.17 4.00 -13.40
CA ILE A 114 0.93 3.76 -14.33
C ILE A 114 1.37 5.05 -15.03
N ASN A 115 2.59 5.09 -15.56
CA ASN A 115 3.06 6.19 -16.40
C ASN A 115 2.99 5.82 -17.90
N ASP A 116 3.14 6.81 -18.78
CA ASP A 116 3.07 6.62 -20.25
C ASP A 116 3.98 5.53 -20.82
N LYS A 117 5.14 5.27 -20.21
CA LYS A 117 6.03 4.18 -20.65
C LYS A 117 5.46 2.80 -20.33
N SER A 118 4.68 2.69 -19.26
CA SER A 118 4.06 1.45 -18.78
C SER A 118 2.74 1.12 -19.48
N VAL A 119 2.12 2.08 -20.20
CA VAL A 119 0.86 1.88 -20.95
C VAL A 119 0.98 0.77 -22.01
N LYS A 120 2.15 0.63 -22.66
CA LYS A 120 2.39 -0.42 -23.67
C LYS A 120 2.26 -1.85 -23.12
N LYS A 121 2.36 -2.02 -21.80
CA LYS A 121 2.23 -3.32 -21.11
C LYS A 121 0.88 -3.51 -20.44
N MET A 122 -0.07 -2.60 -20.65
CA MET A 122 -1.42 -2.69 -20.07
C MET A 122 -2.14 -3.99 -20.47
N ASN A 123 -1.92 -4.48 -21.69
CA ASN A 123 -2.53 -5.72 -22.15
C ASN A 123 -2.04 -6.94 -21.35
N GLU A 124 -0.77 -6.96 -20.92
CA GLU A 124 -0.22 -8.02 -20.06
C GLU A 124 -0.86 -8.00 -18.66
N ILE A 125 -1.19 -6.82 -18.13
CA ILE A 125 -1.91 -6.68 -16.84
C ILE A 125 -3.30 -7.29 -16.95
N LEU A 126 -4.06 -6.90 -17.98
CA LEU A 126 -5.45 -7.32 -18.15
C LEU A 126 -5.60 -8.83 -18.36
N GLN A 127 -4.57 -9.47 -18.92
CA GLN A 127 -4.54 -10.92 -19.17
C GLN A 127 -4.00 -11.73 -17.98
N SER A 128 -3.56 -11.08 -16.90
CA SER A 128 -3.05 -11.78 -15.73
C SER A 128 -4.19 -12.45 -14.96
N GLU A 129 -4.12 -13.78 -14.81
CA GLU A 129 -5.08 -14.59 -14.04
C GLU A 129 -5.28 -14.06 -12.60
N HIS A 130 -4.25 -13.42 -12.05
CA HIS A 130 -4.23 -12.88 -10.69
C HIS A 130 -5.25 -11.75 -10.46
N PHE A 131 -5.73 -11.08 -11.52
CA PHE A 131 -6.73 -10.02 -11.40
C PHE A 131 -8.16 -10.49 -11.68
N LYS A 132 -8.36 -11.74 -12.10
CA LYS A 132 -9.70 -12.28 -12.40
C LYS A 132 -10.60 -12.39 -11.17
N GLN A 133 -10.01 -12.49 -9.98
CA GLN A 133 -10.71 -12.57 -8.71
C GLN A 133 -11.02 -11.20 -8.08
N LEU A 134 -10.49 -10.11 -8.64
CA LEU A 134 -10.80 -8.77 -8.15
C LEU A 134 -12.21 -8.36 -8.56
N LYS A 135 -12.94 -7.71 -7.64
CA LYS A 135 -14.20 -7.04 -7.98
C LYS A 135 -13.96 -5.83 -8.88
N MET A 136 -12.85 -5.12 -8.65
CA MET A 136 -12.49 -3.94 -9.43
C MET A 136 -10.98 -3.78 -9.60
N LEU A 137 -10.57 -3.58 -10.85
CA LEU A 137 -9.22 -3.13 -11.20
C LEU A 137 -9.31 -1.74 -11.85
N THR A 138 -8.81 -0.73 -11.16
CA THR A 138 -8.70 0.63 -11.71
C THR A 138 -7.27 0.85 -12.21
N ILE A 139 -7.11 1.25 -13.47
CA ILE A 139 -5.83 1.68 -14.01
C ILE A 139 -5.93 3.15 -14.38
N SER A 140 -5.07 3.97 -13.78
CA SER A 140 -4.97 5.41 -14.07
C SER A 140 -3.60 5.71 -14.68
N THR A 141 -3.56 6.59 -15.67
CA THR A 141 -2.31 7.06 -16.29
C THR A 141 -2.31 8.58 -16.37
N ASP A 142 -1.16 9.18 -16.06
CA ASP A 142 -0.94 10.60 -16.33
C ASP A 142 -0.44 10.74 -17.77
N LEU A 143 -1.38 10.83 -18.73
CA LEU A 143 -1.03 11.12 -20.12
C LEU A 143 -0.47 12.54 -20.21
N LYS A 144 0.79 12.69 -20.59
CA LYS A 144 1.30 14.00 -21.00
C LYS A 144 0.71 14.32 -22.37
N THR A 145 -0.28 15.21 -22.43
CA THR A 145 -0.71 15.82 -23.69
C THR A 145 0.44 16.68 -24.22
N HIS A 146 1.10 16.19 -25.27
CA HIS A 146 2.08 16.92 -26.07
C HIS A 146 1.39 17.83 -27.08
#